data_AF-A0A963BDL6-F1
#
_entry.id   AF-A0A963BDL6-F1
#
_cell.length_a   1.000
_cell.length_b   1.000
_cell.length_c   1.000
_cell.angle_alpha   90.00
_cell.angle_beta   90.00
_cell.angle_gamma   90.00
#
_symmetry.space_group_name_H-M   'P 1'
#
loop_
_entity.id
_entity.type
_entity.pdbx_description
1 polymer ?
#
loop_
_entity_poly.entity_id
_entity_poly.type
_entity_poly.pdbx_seq_one_letter_code
_entity_poly.pdbx_strand_id
1 'polypeptide(L)'
;MTLIHRVARLFRADAHALLDRIEEPELVLRQAVQEMQNELDAERRHLRLLDQELASLARRRAERVKELSRIGEQLDVCFEAGNEELARSLIRRRLEAERQDQTLAADIEQRNERLSLLKARLEENTARLEAMRQKADLLAQRDAEPPTDTTTRFAGPLVRDEEVEVALLEERRRRAAS
;
A
#
# COMPACT_ATOMS: atom_id res chain seq x y z
N MET A 1 12.39 10.50 5.87
CA MET A 1 13.05 10.79 4.57
C MET A 1 14.03 9.66 4.28
N THR A 2 13.44 8.51 4.01
CA THR A 2 14.03 7.17 4.16
C THR A 2 14.55 6.67 2.82
N LEU A 3 15.59 5.83 2.85
CA LEU A 3 16.22 5.17 1.70
C LEU A 3 15.19 4.56 0.72
N ILE A 4 14.01 4.20 1.25
CA ILE A 4 12.78 3.74 0.61
C ILE A 4 12.37 4.57 -0.62
N HIS A 5 12.38 5.91 -0.55
CA HIS A 5 12.00 6.76 -1.70
C HIS A 5 13.07 6.85 -2.80
N ARG A 6 14.30 6.43 -2.51
CA ARG A 6 15.38 6.34 -3.52
C ARG A 6 15.34 4.98 -4.20
N VAL A 7 15.14 3.90 -3.45
CA VAL A 7 15.01 2.54 -3.98
C VAL A 7 13.76 2.39 -4.84
N ALA A 8 12.60 2.90 -4.39
CA ALA A 8 11.37 2.89 -5.19
C ALA A 8 11.46 3.75 -6.48
N ARG A 9 12.31 4.79 -6.49
CA ARG A 9 12.63 5.55 -7.72
C ARG A 9 13.61 4.82 -8.63
N LEU A 10 14.57 4.09 -8.07
CA LEU A 10 15.52 3.26 -8.83
C LEU A 10 14.79 2.23 -9.71
N PHE A 11 13.72 1.63 -9.21
CA PHE A 11 12.92 0.65 -9.97
C PHE A 11 12.03 1.26 -11.07
N ARG A 12 11.81 2.59 -11.07
CA ARG A 12 10.89 3.25 -12.03
C ARG A 12 11.58 3.71 -13.31
N ALA A 13 12.92 3.77 -13.33
CA ALA A 13 13.66 4.31 -14.48
C ALA A 13 14.82 3.41 -14.96
N ASP A 14 15.64 2.83 -14.08
CA ASP A 14 16.95 2.26 -14.48
C ASP A 14 17.36 1.02 -13.68
N ALA A 15 16.47 0.02 -13.58
CA ALA A 15 16.77 -1.20 -12.83
C ALA A 15 17.98 -1.96 -13.40
N HIS A 16 18.12 -2.08 -14.73
CA HIS A 16 19.19 -2.91 -15.31
C HIS A 16 20.61 -2.35 -15.14
N ALA A 17 20.81 -1.03 -15.13
CA ALA A 17 22.16 -0.44 -15.08
C ALA A 17 22.70 -0.22 -13.66
N LEU A 18 21.83 -0.16 -12.65
CA LEU A 18 22.21 0.05 -11.25
C LEU A 18 22.20 -1.23 -10.43
N LEU A 19 21.43 -2.26 -10.83
CA LEU A 19 21.49 -3.59 -10.21
C LEU A 19 22.87 -4.24 -10.39
N ASP A 20 23.55 -4.00 -11.52
CA ASP A 20 24.92 -4.48 -11.78
C ASP A 20 25.99 -3.89 -10.84
N ARG A 21 25.66 -2.81 -10.11
CA ARG A 21 26.57 -2.13 -9.17
C ARG A 21 26.30 -2.45 -7.70
N ILE A 22 25.27 -3.24 -7.41
CA ILE A 22 24.91 -3.64 -6.05
C ILE A 22 25.35 -5.10 -5.87
N GLU A 23 26.24 -5.37 -4.92
CA GLU A 23 26.76 -6.72 -4.67
C GLU A 23 25.67 -7.72 -4.24
N GLU A 24 24.56 -7.26 -3.65
CA GLU A 24 23.43 -8.11 -3.21
C GLU A 24 22.06 -7.42 -3.41
N PRO A 25 21.52 -7.37 -4.64
CA PRO A 25 20.28 -6.66 -4.95
C PRO A 25 19.04 -7.30 -4.29
N GLU A 26 19.04 -8.61 -4.08
CA GLU A 26 17.94 -9.32 -3.43
C GLU A 26 17.73 -8.89 -1.98
N LEU A 27 18.82 -8.70 -1.24
CA LEU A 27 18.78 -8.41 0.20
C LEU A 27 18.23 -7.00 0.45
N VAL A 28 18.68 -6.04 -0.37
CA VAL A 28 18.16 -4.66 -0.38
C VAL A 28 16.67 -4.63 -0.74
N LEU A 29 16.22 -5.44 -1.70
CA LEU A 29 14.83 -5.50 -2.10
C LEU A 29 13.94 -6.10 -1.01
N ARG A 30 14.36 -7.20 -0.37
CA ARG A 30 13.65 -7.81 0.76
C ARG A 30 13.54 -6.83 1.94
N GLN A 31 14.61 -6.12 2.25
CA GLN A 31 14.60 -5.10 3.30
C GLN A 31 13.64 -3.95 2.95
N ALA A 32 13.69 -3.42 1.74
CA ALA A 32 12.78 -2.35 1.30
C ALA A 32 11.30 -2.78 1.35
N VAL A 33 11.00 -4.02 0.95
CA VAL A 33 9.66 -4.61 1.02
C VAL A 33 9.20 -4.76 2.49
N GLN A 34 10.08 -5.16 3.41
CA GLN A 34 9.74 -5.25 4.83
C GLN A 34 9.51 -3.88 5.46
N GLU A 35 10.34 -2.89 5.14
CA GLU A 35 10.18 -1.52 5.62
C GLU A 35 8.85 -0.92 5.16
N MET A 36 8.49 -1.08 3.87
CA MET A 36 7.20 -0.64 3.35
C MET A 36 6.01 -1.34 4.01
N GLN A 37 6.12 -2.63 4.35
CA GLN A 37 5.06 -3.34 5.10
C GLN A 37 4.88 -2.75 6.49
N ASN A 38 5.98 -2.49 7.19
CA ASN A 38 5.94 -1.91 8.53
C ASN A 38 5.31 -0.50 8.52
N GLU A 39 5.64 0.32 7.51
CA GLU A 39 5.03 1.64 7.29
C GLU A 39 3.53 1.53 7.01
N LEU A 40 3.12 0.64 6.10
CA LEU A 40 1.70 0.39 5.80
C LEU A 40 0.92 -0.07 7.03
N ASP A 41 1.49 -0.94 7.85
CA ASP A 41 0.82 -1.40 9.07
C ASP A 41 0.73 -0.30 10.13
N ALA A 42 1.71 0.61 10.20
CA ALA A 42 1.60 1.80 11.03
C ALA A 42 0.50 2.75 10.54
N GLU A 43 0.43 3.01 9.23
CA GLU A 43 -0.62 3.82 8.60
C GLU A 43 -2.01 3.22 8.82
N ARG A 44 -2.16 1.89 8.67
CA ARG A 44 -3.41 1.15 8.95
C ARG A 44 -3.85 1.31 10.41
N ARG A 45 -2.92 1.18 11.36
CA ARG A 45 -3.23 1.41 12.78
C ARG A 45 -3.67 2.85 13.03
N HIS A 46 -2.99 3.81 12.43
CA HIS A 46 -3.36 5.22 12.55
C HIS A 46 -4.75 5.50 11.98
N LEU A 47 -5.08 4.94 10.81
CA LEU A 47 -6.42 5.04 10.21
C LEU A 47 -7.52 4.46 11.11
N ARG A 48 -7.28 3.32 11.76
CA ARG A 48 -8.24 2.74 12.71
C ARG A 48 -8.52 3.66 13.89
N LEU A 49 -7.49 4.34 14.41
CA LEU A 49 -7.68 5.32 15.49
C LEU A 49 -8.52 6.51 15.02
N LEU A 50 -8.22 7.05 13.83
CA LEU A 50 -9.00 8.15 13.24
C LEU A 50 -10.46 7.76 12.99
N ASP A 51 -10.73 6.54 12.50
CA ASP A 51 -12.09 6.02 12.31
C ASP A 51 -12.84 5.94 13.65
N GLN A 52 -12.18 5.49 14.73
CA GLN A 52 -12.79 5.43 16.07
C GLN A 52 -13.10 6.82 16.63
N GLU A 53 -12.17 7.77 16.46
CA GLU A 53 -12.37 9.16 16.84
C GLU A 53 -13.57 9.77 16.11
N LEU A 54 -13.68 9.56 14.80
CA LEU A 54 -14.81 10.03 14.00
C LEU A 54 -16.13 9.41 14.42
N ALA A 55 -16.15 8.10 14.69
CA ALA A 55 -17.32 7.43 15.21
C ALA A 55 -17.77 8.02 16.55
N SER A 56 -16.83 8.37 17.44
CA SER A 56 -17.14 9.02 18.72
C SER A 56 -17.71 10.43 18.53
N LEU A 57 -17.16 11.22 17.59
CA LEU A 57 -17.66 12.55 17.25
C LEU A 57 -19.06 12.49 16.66
N ALA A 58 -19.31 11.55 15.76
CA ALA A 58 -20.63 11.32 15.15
C ALA A 58 -21.69 10.96 16.21
N ARG A 59 -21.34 10.11 17.20
CA ARG A 59 -22.23 9.79 18.33
C ARG A 59 -22.56 11.03 19.17
N ARG A 60 -21.55 11.81 19.53
CA ARG A 60 -21.73 13.08 20.28
C ARG A 60 -22.59 14.08 19.51
N ARG A 61 -22.46 14.11 18.18
CA ARG A 61 -23.32 14.94 17.32
C ARG A 61 -24.77 14.46 17.37
N ALA A 62 -25.00 13.15 17.23
CA ALA A 62 -26.34 12.58 17.29
C ALA A 62 -27.04 12.87 18.64
N GLU A 63 -26.31 12.85 19.75
CA GLU A 63 -26.84 13.26 21.06
C GLU A 63 -27.22 14.74 21.10
N ARG A 64 -26.39 15.63 20.55
CA ARG A 64 -26.70 17.06 20.44
C ARG A 64 -27.93 17.34 19.58
N VAL A 65 -28.10 16.63 18.47
CA VAL A 65 -29.29 16.75 17.62
C VAL A 65 -30.55 16.35 18.39
N LYS A 66 -30.49 15.33 19.26
CA LYS A 66 -31.60 14.96 20.15
C LYS A 66 -31.86 16.02 21.22
N GLU A 67 -30.83 16.67 21.75
CA GLU A 67 -31.01 17.78 22.68
C GLU A 67 -31.70 18.97 22.00
N LEU A 68 -31.28 19.31 20.78
CA LEU A 68 -31.92 20.35 19.96
C LEU A 68 -33.39 20.03 19.67
N SER A 69 -33.73 18.78 19.36
CA SER A 69 -35.14 18.38 19.14
C SER A 69 -35.96 18.54 20.41
N ARG A 70 -35.42 18.17 21.58
CA ARG A 70 -36.08 18.37 22.87
C ARG A 70 -36.30 19.84 23.19
N ILE A 71 -35.35 20.72 22.86
CA ILE A 71 -35.53 22.17 23.00
C ILE A 71 -36.65 22.66 22.07
N GLY A 72 -36.79 22.07 20.88
CA GLY A 72 -37.93 22.31 19.98
C GLY A 72 -39.27 21.99 20.63
N GLU A 73 -39.43 20.79 21.18
CA GLU A 73 -40.65 20.37 21.89
C GLU A 73 -40.96 21.29 23.09
N GLN A 74 -39.94 21.71 23.84
CA GLN A 74 -40.10 22.65 24.96
C GLN A 74 -40.55 24.03 24.50
N LEU A 75 -40.08 24.49 23.34
CA LEU A 75 -40.49 25.76 22.75
C LEU A 75 -41.97 25.74 22.37
N ASP A 76 -42.44 24.64 21.78
CA ASP A 76 -43.85 24.47 21.43
C ASP A 76 -44.75 24.65 22.66
N VAL A 77 -44.41 23.99 23.78
CA VAL A 77 -45.10 24.15 25.07
C VAL A 77 -45.03 25.59 25.59
N CYS A 78 -43.88 26.26 25.45
CA CYS A 78 -43.74 27.66 25.91
C CYS A 78 -44.61 28.62 25.09
N PHE A 79 -44.76 28.37 23.79
CA PHE A 79 -45.65 29.14 22.92
C PHE A 79 -47.13 28.89 23.26
N GLU A 80 -47.52 27.64 23.50
CA GLU A 80 -48.88 27.30 23.96
C GLU A 80 -49.22 27.96 25.30
N ALA A 81 -48.25 28.03 26.22
CA ALA A 81 -48.40 28.66 27.53
C ALA A 81 -48.28 30.21 27.50
N GLY A 82 -47.96 30.81 26.34
CA GLY A 82 -47.80 32.27 26.20
C GLY A 82 -46.60 32.86 26.96
N ASN A 83 -45.62 32.05 27.37
CA ASN A 83 -44.46 32.52 28.14
C ASN A 83 -43.32 32.95 27.22
N GLU A 84 -43.41 34.17 26.69
CA GLU A 84 -42.43 34.71 25.74
C GLU A 84 -41.00 34.84 26.30
N GLU A 85 -40.83 35.16 27.59
CA GLU A 85 -39.50 35.33 28.18
C GLU A 85 -38.74 34.01 28.19
N LEU A 86 -39.42 32.93 28.60
CA LEU A 86 -38.85 31.58 28.59
C LEU A 86 -38.58 31.12 27.16
N ALA A 87 -39.50 31.36 26.22
CA ALA A 87 -39.33 31.03 24.81
C ALA A 87 -38.11 31.74 24.19
N ARG A 88 -37.92 33.04 24.45
CA ARG A 88 -36.73 33.79 23.97
C ARG A 88 -35.43 33.22 24.52
N SER A 89 -35.41 32.79 25.78
CA SER A 89 -34.23 32.17 26.40
C SER A 89 -33.87 30.82 25.74
N LEU A 90 -34.89 29.99 25.47
CA LEU A 90 -34.73 28.70 24.81
C LEU A 90 -34.33 28.86 23.33
N ILE A 91 -34.89 29.83 22.61
CA ILE A 91 -34.47 30.15 21.23
C ILE A 91 -33.01 30.56 21.19
N ARG A 92 -32.56 31.41 22.13
CA ARG A 92 -31.14 31.81 22.18
C ARG A 92 -30.23 30.60 22.36
N ARG A 93 -30.55 29.72 23.34
CA ARG A 93 -29.81 28.48 23.57
C ARG A 93 -29.83 27.56 22.34
N ARG A 94 -30.98 27.45 21.66
CA ARG A 94 -31.13 26.65 20.43
C ARG A 94 -30.23 27.16 19.31
N LEU A 95 -30.24 28.46 19.04
CA LEU A 95 -29.42 29.07 18.00
C LEU A 95 -27.92 28.93 18.29
N GLU A 96 -27.50 29.05 19.56
CA GLU A 96 -26.12 28.81 19.96
C GLU A 96 -25.71 27.35 19.73
N ALA A 97 -26.56 26.40 20.13
CA ALA A 97 -26.32 24.97 19.93
C ALA A 97 -26.36 24.55 18.45
N GLU A 98 -27.25 25.14 17.64
CA GLU A 98 -27.32 24.93 16.18
C GLU A 98 -26.04 25.39 15.49
N ARG A 99 -25.52 26.58 15.84
CA ARG A 99 -24.25 27.08 15.29
C ARG A 99 -23.09 26.15 15.64
N GLN A 100 -23.04 25.68 16.89
CA GLN A 100 -22.02 24.72 17.33
C GLN A 100 -22.15 23.38 16.60
N ASP A 101 -23.38 22.89 16.37
CA ASP A 101 -23.61 21.66 15.60
C ASP A 101 -23.15 21.83 14.14
N GLN A 102 -23.43 22.96 13.50
CA GLN A 102 -23.00 23.25 12.14
C GLN A 102 -21.48 23.25 12.00
N THR A 103 -20.75 23.90 12.91
CA THR A 103 -19.28 23.87 12.92
C THR A 103 -18.77 22.44 13.13
N LEU A 104 -19.33 21.70 14.07
CA LEU A 104 -18.94 20.32 14.34
C LEU A 104 -19.27 19.37 13.18
N ALA A 105 -20.37 19.59 12.47
CA ALA A 105 -20.75 18.84 11.28
C ALA A 105 -19.73 19.05 10.16
N ALA A 106 -19.37 20.31 9.88
CA ALA A 106 -18.36 20.65 8.88
C ALA A 106 -16.99 20.04 9.21
N ASP A 107 -16.59 20.07 10.49
CA ASP A 107 -15.34 19.43 10.95
C ASP A 107 -15.35 17.91 10.74
N ILE A 108 -16.48 17.24 11.01
CA ILE A 108 -16.64 15.80 10.78
C ILE A 108 -16.57 15.48 9.28
N GLU A 109 -17.25 16.26 8.44
CA GLU A 109 -17.22 16.10 6.98
C GLU A 109 -15.79 16.24 6.43
N GLN A 110 -15.09 17.32 6.80
CA GLN A 110 -13.71 17.53 6.38
C GLN A 110 -12.77 16.39 6.81
N ARG A 111 -12.95 15.87 8.03
CA ARG A 111 -12.16 14.74 8.53
C ARG A 111 -12.48 13.44 7.78
N ASN A 112 -13.74 13.19 7.47
CA ASN A 112 -14.15 12.04 6.66
C ASN A 112 -13.56 12.10 5.25
N GLU A 113 -13.59 13.25 4.60
CA GLU A 113 -12.96 13.45 3.28
C GLU A 113 -11.46 13.16 3.33
N ARG A 114 -10.75 13.74 4.31
CA ARG A 114 -9.32 13.47 4.52
C ARG A 114 -9.08 11.98 4.73
N LEU A 115 -9.89 11.32 5.56
CA LEU A 115 -9.75 9.90 5.85
C LEU A 115 -9.97 9.05 4.59
N SER A 116 -10.95 9.38 3.76
CA SER A 116 -11.19 8.71 2.48
C SER A 116 -9.97 8.83 1.54
N LEU A 117 -9.34 10.00 1.48
CA LEU A 117 -8.13 10.22 0.70
C LEU A 117 -6.94 9.40 1.25
N LEU A 118 -6.77 9.35 2.57
CA LEU A 118 -5.72 8.51 3.17
C LEU A 118 -5.96 7.02 2.90
N LYS A 119 -7.21 6.54 2.96
CA LYS A 119 -7.57 5.16 2.61
C LYS A 119 -7.24 4.83 1.16
N ALA A 120 -7.59 5.70 0.23
CA ALA A 120 -7.25 5.51 -1.20
C ALA A 120 -5.73 5.48 -1.44
N ARG A 121 -4.97 6.35 -0.76
CA ARG A 121 -3.49 6.33 -0.83
C ARG A 121 -2.90 5.05 -0.26
N LEU A 122 -3.47 4.55 0.84
CA LEU A 122 -3.06 3.29 1.44
C LEU A 122 -3.29 2.13 0.47
N GLU A 123 -4.46 2.08 -0.19
CA GLU A 123 -4.77 1.06 -1.20
C GLU A 123 -3.77 1.10 -2.36
N GLU A 124 -3.45 2.30 -2.87
CA GLU A 124 -2.43 2.45 -3.90
C GLU A 124 -1.04 1.96 -3.43
N ASN A 125 -0.64 2.32 -2.21
CA ASN A 125 0.62 1.88 -1.62
C ASN A 125 0.65 0.35 -1.41
N THR A 126 -0.47 -0.27 -1.05
CA THR A 126 -0.58 -1.73 -0.93
C THR A 126 -0.43 -2.42 -2.27
N ALA A 127 -1.10 -1.94 -3.33
CA ALA A 127 -0.96 -2.47 -4.68
C ALA A 127 0.47 -2.32 -5.21
N ARG A 128 1.12 -1.18 -4.93
CA ARG A 128 2.54 -0.97 -5.27
C ARG A 128 3.45 -1.96 -4.55
N LEU A 129 3.19 -2.26 -3.27
CA LEU A 129 3.95 -3.23 -2.51
C LEU A 129 3.78 -4.65 -3.06
N GLU A 130 2.56 -5.05 -3.41
CA GLU A 130 2.28 -6.33 -4.06
C GLU A 130 3.01 -6.48 -5.40
N ALA A 131 3.00 -5.44 -6.22
CA ALA A 131 3.76 -5.42 -7.48
C ALA A 131 5.28 -5.55 -7.23
N MET A 132 5.81 -4.93 -6.18
CA MET A 132 7.23 -5.06 -5.80
C MET A 132 7.56 -6.47 -5.30
N ARG A 133 6.67 -7.09 -4.50
CA ARG A 133 6.81 -8.49 -4.07
C ARG A 133 6.84 -9.45 -5.26
N GLN A 134 5.88 -9.33 -6.18
CA GLN A 134 5.84 -10.17 -7.39
C GLN A 134 7.12 -10.04 -8.23
N LYS A 135 7.65 -8.81 -8.40
CA LYS A 135 8.92 -8.59 -9.09
C LYS A 135 10.11 -9.21 -8.35
N ALA A 136 10.13 -9.13 -7.02
CA ALA A 136 11.16 -9.77 -6.22
C ALA A 136 11.13 -11.30 -6.38
N ASP A 137 9.94 -11.89 -6.38
CA ASP A 137 9.75 -13.34 -6.54
C ASP A 137 10.18 -13.83 -7.91
N LEU A 138 9.90 -13.07 -8.98
CA LEU A 138 10.36 -13.39 -10.35
C LEU A 138 11.89 -13.33 -10.49
N LEU A 139 12.54 -12.36 -9.85
CA LEU A 139 14.01 -12.27 -9.83
C LEU A 139 14.61 -13.48 -9.09
N ALA A 140 14.07 -13.80 -7.92
CA ALA A 140 14.53 -14.95 -7.13
C ALA A 140 14.32 -16.29 -7.87
N GLN A 141 13.25 -16.43 -8.67
CA GLN A 141 13.04 -17.63 -9.50
C GLN A 141 14.01 -17.72 -10.67
N ARG A 142 14.40 -16.59 -11.27
CA ARG A 142 15.41 -16.54 -12.34
C ARG A 142 16.81 -16.89 -11.83
N ASP A 143 17.15 -16.46 -10.62
CA ASP A 143 18.42 -16.81 -9.99
C ASP A 143 18.44 -18.24 -9.43
N ALA A 144 17.26 -18.85 -9.21
CA ALA A 144 17.10 -20.24 -8.78
C ALA A 144 17.00 -21.27 -9.92
N GLU A 145 16.99 -20.82 -11.18
CA GLU A 145 17.10 -21.73 -12.33
C GLU A 145 18.46 -22.44 -12.23
N PRO A 146 18.51 -23.79 -12.12
CA PRO A 146 19.77 -24.49 -11.98
C PRO A 146 20.66 -24.11 -13.17
N PRO A 147 21.98 -23.99 -12.99
CA PRO A 147 22.86 -23.74 -14.12
C PRO A 147 22.64 -24.88 -15.12
N THR A 148 21.90 -24.61 -16.20
CA THR A 148 22.00 -25.44 -17.40
C THR A 148 23.47 -25.40 -17.76
N ASP A 149 24.14 -26.54 -17.62
CA ASP A 149 25.56 -26.76 -17.88
C ASP A 149 26.05 -25.96 -19.08
N THR A 150 26.42 -24.72 -18.84
CA THR A 150 27.24 -23.91 -19.72
C THR A 150 28.52 -23.72 -18.95
N THR A 151 29.22 -24.85 -18.81
CA THR A 151 30.62 -24.94 -18.46
C THR A 151 31.43 -24.22 -19.53
N THR A 152 31.30 -22.90 -19.62
CA THR A 152 32.23 -22.05 -20.37
C THR A 152 33.38 -21.72 -19.43
N ARG A 153 34.06 -22.78 -18.98
CA ARG A 153 35.29 -22.71 -18.22
C ARG A 153 36.30 -23.52 -19.00
N PHE A 154 37.08 -22.83 -19.84
CA PHE A 154 38.32 -23.31 -20.46
C PHE A 154 38.49 -24.83 -20.46
N ALA A 155 37.90 -25.48 -21.45
CA ALA A 155 38.20 -26.86 -21.77
C ALA A 155 38.65 -26.88 -23.23
N GLY A 156 39.84 -27.42 -23.50
CA GLY A 156 40.34 -27.60 -24.87
C GLY A 156 39.35 -28.43 -25.71
N PRO A 157 39.64 -28.70 -27.00
CA PRO A 157 38.71 -29.47 -27.84
C PRO A 157 38.51 -30.88 -27.23
N LEU A 158 37.47 -31.03 -26.42
CA LEU A 158 37.01 -32.33 -25.93
C LEU A 158 36.27 -32.96 -27.10
N VAL A 159 37.00 -33.78 -27.84
CA VAL A 159 36.44 -34.69 -28.83
C VAL A 159 35.40 -35.54 -28.11
N ARG A 160 34.15 -35.45 -28.55
CA ARG A 160 33.05 -36.22 -27.99
C ARG A 160 33.18 -37.68 -28.45
N ASP A 161 32.79 -38.65 -27.62
CA ASP A 161 32.84 -40.07 -28.00
C ASP A 161 32.07 -40.36 -29.30
N GLU A 162 31.01 -39.60 -29.58
CA GLU A 162 30.27 -39.62 -30.85
C GLU A 162 31.14 -39.22 -32.06
N GLU A 163 32.02 -38.22 -31.91
CA GLU A 163 32.95 -37.79 -32.96
C GLU A 163 34.05 -38.83 -33.20
N VAL A 164 34.49 -39.53 -32.14
CA VAL A 164 35.44 -40.64 -32.23
C VAL A 164 34.81 -41.82 -32.98
N GLU A 165 33.55 -42.16 -32.71
CA GLU A 165 32.88 -43.25 -33.41
C GLU A 165 32.68 -42.94 -34.90
N VAL A 166 32.31 -41.71 -35.24
CA VAL A 166 32.19 -41.27 -36.63
C VAL A 166 33.55 -41.32 -37.34
N ALA A 167 34.61 -40.81 -36.71
CA ALA A 167 35.96 -40.86 -37.27
C ALA A 167 36.47 -42.31 -37.43
N LEU A 168 36.17 -43.20 -36.48
CA LEU A 168 36.53 -44.63 -36.56
C LEU A 168 35.82 -45.33 -37.72
N LEU A 169 34.55 -45.04 -37.95
CA LEU A 169 33.78 -45.58 -39.07
C LEU A 169 34.31 -45.10 -40.41
N GLU A 170 34.71 -43.82 -40.51
CA GLU A 170 35.33 -43.28 -41.73
C GLU A 170 36.70 -43.90 -42.01
N GLU A 171 37.55 -44.07 -41.00
CA GLU A 171 38.86 -44.72 -41.16
C GLU A 171 38.73 -46.20 -41.56
N ARG A 172 37.78 -46.93 -40.96
CA ARG A 172 37.51 -48.32 -41.36
C ARG A 172 37.06 -48.42 -42.82
N ARG A 173 36.27 -47.46 -43.30
CA ARG A 173 35.86 -47.40 -44.71
C ARG A 173 37.02 -47.07 -45.64
N ARG A 174 37.92 -46.14 -45.27
CA ARG A 174 39.12 -45.81 -46.08
C ARG A 174 40.09 -46.97 -46.20
N ARG A 175 40.26 -47.77 -45.16
CA ARG A 175 41.13 -48.95 -45.18
C ARG A 175 40.52 -50.17 -45.87
N ALA A 176 39.20 -50.23 -45.97
CA ALA A 176 38.51 -51.24 -46.77
C ALA A 176 38.45 -50.89 -48.27
N ALA A 177 38.69 -49.63 -48.62
CA ALA A 177 38.71 -49.11 -49.99
C ALA A 177 40.15 -48.95 -50.57
N SER A 178 41.18 -49.24 -49.77
CA SER A 178 42.58 -49.41 -50.19
C SER A 178 42.92 -50.89 -50.22
#